data_AF-A0A1H4F6U1-F1
#
_entry.id   AF-A0A1H4F6U1-F1
#
_cell.length_a   1.000
_cell.length_b   1.000
_cell.length_c   1.000
_cell.angle_alpha   90.00
_cell.angle_beta   90.00
_cell.angle_gamma   90.00
#
_symmetry.space_group_name_H-M   'P 1'
#
loop_
_entity.id
_entity.type
_entity.pdbx_description
1 polymer ?
#
loop_
_entity_poly.entity_id
_entity_poly.type
_entity_poly.pdbx_seq_one_letter_code
_entity_poly.pdbx_strand_id
1 'polypeptide(L)'
;MKEWKVVLTVLISAALCGCGNSGATFNGNKVGTDDTFEIDFSILNTSYSHDIECESGDSFSVWVDSEGGSIALTIQSGEDDPVYQGNNIPTTSFEVGIQEAGTYTVTVTGKKAKGHVTVEKYEPEVIVEESDDYTHVIDRVLNEFNFTPVEWGTTIDNSQDALISLAEDSTGRYKAYGIISKEKGCYGIILNDTIDGTDSNTNYAYEEWIYTEYEGDKPEFTWKDDKLYLTYPVADEDLIIPKTVHIDCGYDTGHMEIDVNAVSN
;
A
#
# COMPACT_ATOMS: atom_id res chain seq x y z
N MET A 1 -6.48 -12.37 -46.17
CA MET A 1 -6.27 -13.63 -45.44
C MET A 1 -7.13 -13.56 -44.19
N LYS A 2 -8.01 -14.55 -44.01
CA LYS A 2 -8.97 -14.65 -42.90
C LYS A 2 -8.21 -15.19 -41.69
N GLU A 3 -8.19 -14.45 -40.60
CA GLU A 3 -7.85 -14.98 -39.29
C GLU A 3 -9.16 -15.12 -38.49
N TRP A 4 -9.55 -16.38 -38.29
CA TRP A 4 -10.79 -16.83 -37.68
C TRP A 4 -10.63 -16.79 -36.16
N LYS A 5 -11.27 -15.84 -35.46
CA LYS A 5 -11.39 -15.96 -34.00
C LYS A 5 -12.53 -16.93 -33.69
N VAL A 6 -12.14 -18.09 -33.17
CA VAL A 6 -13.02 -19.16 -32.70
C VAL A 6 -13.84 -18.59 -31.53
N VAL A 7 -15.15 -18.46 -31.73
CA VAL A 7 -16.11 -18.18 -30.66
C VAL A 7 -16.19 -19.44 -29.80
N LEU A 8 -15.65 -19.37 -28.59
CA LEU A 8 -15.81 -20.44 -27.60
C LEU A 8 -17.18 -20.25 -26.92
N THR A 9 -18.20 -20.89 -27.47
CA THR A 9 -19.53 -20.96 -26.86
C THR A 9 -19.44 -21.80 -25.59
N VAL A 10 -19.43 -21.15 -24.42
CA VAL A 10 -19.62 -21.84 -23.14
C VAL A 10 -21.11 -22.19 -23.02
N LEU A 11 -21.41 -23.48 -23.14
CA LEU A 11 -22.73 -24.07 -22.93
C LEU A 11 -23.11 -23.94 -21.45
N ILE A 12 -23.92 -22.93 -21.12
CA ILE A 12 -24.65 -22.87 -19.84
C ILE A 12 -25.63 -24.04 -19.85
N SER A 13 -25.22 -25.12 -19.20
CA SER A 13 -26.01 -26.33 -19.05
C SER A 13 -27.00 -26.10 -17.91
N ALA A 14 -28.17 -25.55 -18.23
CA ALA A 14 -29.32 -25.60 -17.33
C ALA A 14 -29.78 -27.06 -17.18
N ALA A 15 -29.21 -27.79 -16.23
CA ALA A 15 -29.69 -29.12 -15.87
C ALA A 15 -30.94 -28.99 -14.99
N LEU A 16 -32.10 -29.17 -15.62
CA LEU A 16 -33.39 -29.35 -14.96
C LEU A 16 -33.42 -30.61 -14.07
N CYS A 17 -34.09 -30.46 -12.93
CA CYS A 17 -34.84 -31.45 -12.13
C CYS A 17 -34.38 -32.92 -12.14
N GLY A 18 -33.78 -33.34 -11.02
CA GLY A 18 -33.75 -34.74 -10.58
C GLY A 18 -34.57 -34.93 -9.30
N CYS A 19 -35.89 -35.08 -9.41
CA CYS A 19 -36.69 -35.74 -8.36
C CYS A 19 -36.42 -37.25 -8.44
N GLY A 20 -35.91 -37.86 -7.36
CA GLY A 20 -35.97 -39.32 -7.19
C GLY A 20 -34.71 -40.03 -6.67
N ASN A 21 -34.26 -39.72 -5.45
CA ASN A 21 -33.98 -40.71 -4.39
C ASN A 21 -33.55 -39.95 -3.11
N SER A 22 -34.30 -40.18 -2.04
CA SER A 22 -34.44 -39.31 -0.87
C SER A 22 -33.19 -39.24 0.00
N GLY A 23 -32.29 -38.31 -0.30
CA GLY A 23 -31.36 -37.72 0.65
C GLY A 23 -31.66 -36.22 0.78
N ALA A 24 -31.55 -35.66 1.98
CA ALA A 24 -31.62 -34.21 2.13
C ALA A 24 -30.55 -33.55 1.24
N THR A 25 -30.95 -32.59 0.42
CA THR A 25 -30.00 -31.80 -0.39
C THR A 25 -29.31 -30.74 0.44
N PHE A 26 -29.97 -30.30 1.52
CA PHE A 26 -29.46 -29.36 2.50
C PHE A 26 -30.02 -29.71 3.88
N ASN A 27 -29.18 -29.68 4.92
CA ASN A 27 -29.59 -29.70 6.32
C ASN A 27 -28.65 -28.80 7.14
N GLY A 28 -29.13 -27.64 7.55
CA GLY A 28 -28.33 -26.62 8.18
C GLY A 28 -29.05 -25.27 8.26
N ASN A 29 -28.29 -24.20 8.51
CA ASN A 29 -28.77 -22.83 8.55
C ASN A 29 -28.03 -21.95 7.54
N LYS A 30 -28.67 -20.88 7.09
CA LYS A 30 -28.03 -19.84 6.29
C LYS A 30 -28.49 -18.46 6.72
N VAL A 31 -27.57 -17.53 6.72
CA VAL A 31 -27.81 -16.12 7.01
C VAL A 31 -27.17 -15.31 5.89
N GLY A 32 -27.97 -14.43 5.28
CA GLY A 32 -27.51 -13.46 4.29
C GLY A 32 -27.91 -12.07 4.77
N THR A 33 -26.96 -11.15 4.86
CA THR A 33 -27.15 -9.73 5.17
C THR A 33 -26.56 -8.90 4.03
N ASP A 34 -26.59 -7.58 4.14
CA ASP A 34 -25.98 -6.70 3.15
C ASP A 34 -24.44 -6.87 3.07
N ASP A 35 -23.82 -7.41 4.13
CA ASP A 35 -22.37 -7.54 4.25
C ASP A 35 -21.89 -8.97 4.52
N THR A 36 -22.78 -9.96 4.67
CA THR A 36 -22.38 -11.31 5.10
C THR A 36 -23.18 -12.38 4.38
N PHE A 37 -22.50 -13.46 4.01
CA PHE A 37 -23.11 -14.74 3.68
C PHE A 37 -22.50 -15.87 4.53
N GLU A 38 -23.31 -16.38 5.45
CA GLU A 38 -22.97 -17.49 6.34
C GLU A 38 -23.84 -18.71 6.02
N ILE A 39 -23.21 -19.88 5.90
CA ILE A 39 -23.91 -21.14 5.71
C ILE A 39 -23.26 -22.25 6.56
N ASP A 40 -24.00 -22.74 7.54
CA ASP A 40 -23.67 -23.91 8.35
C ASP A 40 -24.47 -25.12 7.84
N PHE A 41 -23.81 -26.27 7.67
CA PHE A 41 -24.47 -27.44 7.11
C PHE A 41 -23.89 -28.76 7.62
N SER A 42 -24.80 -29.62 8.06
CA SER A 42 -24.53 -31.05 8.28
C SER A 42 -24.61 -31.87 6.98
N ILE A 43 -25.35 -31.37 5.99
CA ILE A 43 -25.48 -31.95 4.65
C ILE A 43 -25.61 -30.79 3.63
N LEU A 44 -24.72 -30.72 2.65
CA LEU A 44 -24.85 -29.86 1.47
C LEU A 44 -24.49 -30.65 0.20
N ASN A 45 -25.49 -30.82 -0.69
CA ASN A 45 -25.40 -31.50 -1.98
C ASN A 45 -25.86 -30.61 -3.16
N THR A 46 -25.95 -29.30 -2.91
CA THR A 46 -26.46 -28.28 -3.83
C THR A 46 -25.61 -27.02 -3.70
N SER A 47 -25.98 -25.98 -4.44
CA SER A 47 -25.44 -24.63 -4.32
C SER A 47 -26.42 -23.69 -3.65
N TYR A 48 -25.90 -22.72 -2.90
CA TYR A 48 -26.62 -21.52 -2.47
C TYR A 48 -25.79 -20.29 -2.80
N SER A 49 -26.50 -19.22 -3.13
CA SER A 49 -25.87 -17.95 -3.49
C SER A 49 -26.52 -16.80 -2.72
N HIS A 50 -25.73 -15.75 -2.51
CA HIS A 50 -26.18 -14.49 -1.93
C HIS A 50 -25.41 -13.34 -2.59
N ASP A 51 -26.12 -12.23 -2.81
CA ASP A 51 -25.55 -11.05 -3.47
C ASP A 51 -25.16 -10.03 -2.41
N ILE A 52 -23.97 -9.45 -2.57
CA ILE A 52 -23.40 -8.44 -1.68
C ILE A 52 -22.95 -7.24 -2.53
N GLU A 53 -23.45 -6.05 -2.23
CA GLU A 53 -22.97 -4.82 -2.85
C GLU A 53 -21.62 -4.42 -2.25
N CYS A 54 -20.63 -4.16 -3.12
CA CYS A 54 -19.28 -3.77 -2.75
C CYS A 54 -18.88 -2.48 -3.45
N GLU A 55 -18.08 -1.66 -2.76
CA GLU A 55 -17.35 -0.55 -3.32
C GLU A 55 -15.95 -0.99 -3.79
N SER A 56 -15.28 -0.13 -4.56
CA SER A 56 -13.89 -0.35 -4.97
C SER A 56 -12.99 -0.25 -3.74
N GLY A 57 -12.18 -1.29 -3.48
CA GLY A 57 -11.30 -1.34 -2.31
C GLY A 57 -11.82 -2.21 -1.17
N ASP A 58 -13.10 -2.61 -1.20
CA ASP A 58 -13.66 -3.58 -0.24
C ASP A 58 -12.90 -4.91 -0.30
N SER A 59 -13.06 -5.73 0.74
CA SER A 59 -12.53 -7.10 0.77
C SER A 59 -13.54 -8.06 1.37
N PHE A 60 -13.51 -9.30 0.90
CA PHE A 60 -14.19 -10.41 1.55
C PHE A 60 -13.21 -11.17 2.44
N SER A 61 -13.52 -11.28 3.73
CA SER A 61 -12.89 -12.25 4.61
C SER A 61 -13.65 -13.56 4.52
N VAL A 62 -12.93 -14.63 4.18
CA VAL A 62 -13.50 -15.95 3.92
C VAL A 62 -12.99 -16.93 4.96
N TRP A 63 -13.91 -17.61 5.64
CA TRP A 63 -13.61 -18.74 6.51
C TRP A 63 -14.36 -19.98 6.00
N VAL A 64 -13.60 -21.06 5.81
CA VAL A 64 -14.14 -22.36 5.44
C VAL A 64 -13.73 -23.36 6.50
N ASP A 65 -14.69 -24.05 7.10
CA ASP A 65 -14.46 -25.25 7.89
C ASP A 65 -15.01 -26.47 7.12
N SER A 66 -14.12 -27.32 6.63
CA SER A 66 -14.45 -28.49 5.83
C SER A 66 -14.31 -29.77 6.65
N GLU A 67 -15.42 -30.27 7.19
CA GLU A 67 -15.45 -31.46 8.03
C GLU A 67 -15.69 -32.76 7.24
N GLY A 68 -16.21 -32.68 6.02
CA GLY A 68 -16.44 -33.84 5.17
C GLY A 68 -17.03 -33.49 3.81
N GLY A 69 -16.90 -34.39 2.84
CA GLY A 69 -17.30 -34.16 1.44
C GLY A 69 -16.39 -33.13 0.75
N SER A 70 -16.94 -32.38 -0.21
CA SER A 70 -16.20 -31.31 -0.89
C SER A 70 -17.01 -30.01 -0.94
N ILE A 71 -16.37 -28.91 -0.56
CA ILE A 71 -16.89 -27.54 -0.64
C ILE A 71 -16.22 -26.83 -1.82
N ALA A 72 -16.99 -26.08 -2.59
CA ALA A 72 -16.51 -25.15 -3.61
C ALA A 72 -17.13 -23.77 -3.35
N LEU A 73 -16.36 -22.72 -3.62
CA LEU A 73 -16.76 -21.33 -3.46
C LEU A 73 -16.44 -20.57 -4.75
N THR A 74 -17.36 -19.72 -5.18
CA THR A 74 -17.17 -18.79 -6.29
C THR A 74 -17.68 -17.42 -5.86
N ILE A 75 -16.89 -16.38 -6.13
CA ILE A 75 -17.25 -14.97 -5.93
C ILE A 75 -17.06 -14.29 -7.28
N GLN A 76 -18.11 -13.68 -7.81
CA GLN A 76 -18.13 -13.12 -9.17
C GLN A 76 -19.00 -11.87 -9.23
N SER A 77 -18.65 -10.91 -10.07
CA SER A 77 -19.54 -9.78 -10.41
C SER A 77 -20.22 -10.04 -11.74
N GLY A 78 -21.55 -10.08 -11.75
CA GLY A 78 -22.33 -10.29 -12.97
C GLY A 78 -21.87 -11.49 -13.82
N GLU A 79 -21.47 -11.21 -15.06
CA GLU A 79 -20.99 -12.18 -16.05
C GLU A 79 -19.46 -12.10 -16.26
N ASP A 80 -18.76 -11.32 -15.44
CA ASP A 80 -17.30 -11.20 -15.51
C ASP A 80 -16.61 -12.45 -14.94
N ASP A 81 -15.30 -12.57 -15.20
CA ASP A 81 -14.51 -13.65 -14.62
C ASP A 81 -14.57 -13.59 -13.08
N PRO A 82 -14.68 -14.75 -12.39
CA PRO A 82 -14.79 -14.77 -10.94
C PRO A 82 -13.52 -14.21 -10.29
N VAL A 83 -13.69 -13.27 -9.36
CA VAL A 83 -12.58 -12.75 -8.53
C VAL A 83 -12.01 -13.83 -7.61
N TYR A 84 -12.81 -14.85 -7.29
CA TYR A 84 -12.33 -16.07 -6.65
C TYR A 84 -13.09 -17.29 -7.13
N GLN A 85 -12.36 -18.38 -7.41
CA GLN A 85 -12.94 -19.70 -7.65
C GLN A 85 -12.08 -20.79 -7.02
N GLY A 86 -12.64 -21.47 -6.01
CA GLY A 86 -12.00 -22.58 -5.31
C GLY A 86 -12.84 -23.85 -5.41
N ASN A 87 -12.21 -24.98 -5.74
CA ASN A 87 -12.83 -26.29 -5.77
C ASN A 87 -12.19 -27.20 -4.71
N ASN A 88 -13.01 -27.97 -3.98
CA ASN A 88 -12.55 -28.88 -2.93
C ASN A 88 -11.64 -28.17 -1.90
N ILE A 89 -12.14 -27.05 -1.40
CA ILE A 89 -11.44 -26.15 -0.48
C ILE A 89 -11.31 -26.85 0.88
N PRO A 90 -10.09 -26.97 1.45
CA PRO A 90 -9.90 -27.52 2.80
C PRO A 90 -10.32 -26.51 3.88
N THR A 91 -10.26 -26.89 5.16
CA THR A 91 -10.40 -25.91 6.25
C THR A 91 -9.32 -24.84 6.11
N THR A 92 -9.70 -23.58 5.92
CA THR A 92 -8.80 -22.46 5.64
C THR A 92 -9.50 -21.12 5.89
N SER A 93 -8.71 -20.07 6.03
CA SER A 93 -9.17 -18.69 5.94
C SER A 93 -8.29 -17.89 4.98
N PHE A 94 -8.86 -16.93 4.27
CA PHE A 94 -8.16 -16.06 3.33
C PHE A 94 -9.01 -14.84 2.99
N GLU A 95 -8.43 -13.90 2.25
CA GLU A 95 -9.09 -12.67 1.81
C GLU A 95 -9.21 -12.61 0.29
N VAL A 96 -10.25 -11.95 -0.21
CA VAL A 96 -10.48 -11.69 -1.64
C VAL A 96 -10.75 -10.19 -1.80
N GLY A 97 -9.79 -9.48 -2.39
CA GLY A 97 -9.91 -8.03 -2.62
C GLY A 97 -10.81 -7.69 -3.82
N ILE A 98 -11.58 -6.62 -3.67
CA ILE A 98 -12.51 -6.10 -4.68
C ILE A 98 -11.91 -4.88 -5.35
N GLN A 99 -11.63 -4.99 -6.65
CA GLN A 99 -10.98 -3.93 -7.44
C GLN A 99 -11.98 -2.96 -8.07
N GLU A 100 -13.20 -3.40 -8.32
CA GLU A 100 -14.23 -2.60 -8.97
C GLU A 100 -15.53 -2.69 -8.18
N ALA A 101 -16.16 -1.54 -7.96
CA ALA A 101 -17.47 -1.46 -7.30
C ALA A 101 -18.53 -2.22 -8.11
N GLY A 102 -19.41 -2.92 -7.42
CA GLY A 102 -20.46 -3.71 -8.06
C GLY A 102 -21.14 -4.67 -7.10
N THR A 103 -22.14 -5.39 -7.63
CA THR A 103 -22.78 -6.48 -6.90
C THR A 103 -22.02 -7.77 -7.16
N TYR A 104 -21.57 -8.42 -6.08
CA TYR A 104 -20.85 -9.68 -6.12
C TYR A 104 -21.74 -10.82 -5.62
N THR A 105 -21.89 -11.85 -6.43
CA THR A 105 -22.62 -13.07 -6.07
C THR A 105 -21.64 -14.07 -5.44
N VAL A 106 -21.81 -14.34 -4.16
CA VAL A 106 -21.10 -15.38 -3.43
C VAL A 106 -21.86 -16.69 -3.56
N THR A 107 -21.25 -17.73 -4.14
CA THR A 107 -21.87 -19.03 -4.36
C THR A 107 -21.10 -20.14 -3.65
N VAL A 108 -21.74 -20.81 -2.69
CA VAL A 108 -21.21 -21.98 -1.99
C VAL A 108 -21.86 -23.24 -2.53
N THR A 109 -21.06 -24.20 -2.98
CA THR A 109 -21.51 -25.48 -3.54
C THR A 109 -20.95 -26.65 -2.74
N GLY A 110 -21.81 -27.56 -2.29
CA GLY A 110 -21.39 -28.78 -1.60
C GLY A 110 -21.68 -30.04 -2.39
N LYS A 111 -20.81 -31.05 -2.23
CA LYS A 111 -21.08 -32.44 -2.63
C LYS A 111 -20.82 -33.35 -1.45
N LYS A 112 -21.91 -33.88 -0.87
CA LYS A 112 -21.92 -34.62 0.41
C LYS A 112 -21.17 -33.86 1.50
N ALA A 113 -21.23 -32.53 1.44
CA ALA A 113 -20.40 -31.67 2.25
C ALA A 113 -20.99 -31.52 3.66
N LYS A 114 -20.10 -31.43 4.64
CA LYS A 114 -20.38 -31.07 6.03
C LYS A 114 -19.37 -30.01 6.43
N GLY A 115 -19.83 -28.95 7.07
CA GLY A 115 -18.98 -27.85 7.45
C GLY A 115 -19.71 -26.52 7.58
N HIS A 116 -18.93 -25.46 7.52
CA HIS A 116 -19.37 -24.09 7.68
C HIS A 116 -18.58 -23.18 6.74
N VAL A 117 -19.26 -22.23 6.12
CA VAL A 117 -18.63 -21.19 5.29
C VAL A 117 -19.18 -19.84 5.71
N THR A 118 -18.28 -18.91 5.99
CA THR A 118 -18.60 -17.50 6.20
C THR A 118 -17.82 -16.67 5.21
N VAL A 119 -18.54 -15.79 4.54
CA VAL A 119 -17.97 -14.74 3.70
C VAL A 119 -18.51 -13.42 4.24
N GLU A 120 -17.63 -12.58 4.75
CA GLU A 120 -17.98 -11.29 5.33
C GLU A 120 -17.27 -10.20 4.53
N LYS A 121 -18.05 -9.27 3.97
CA LYS A 121 -17.54 -8.03 3.43
C LYS A 121 -17.09 -7.18 4.61
N TYR A 122 -15.89 -6.67 4.50
CA TYR A 122 -15.44 -5.56 5.31
C TYR A 122 -14.80 -4.56 4.36
N GLU A 123 -15.01 -3.29 4.65
CA GLU A 123 -14.10 -2.27 4.18
C GLU A 123 -12.80 -2.56 4.94
N PRO A 124 -11.71 -3.04 4.30
CA PRO A 124 -10.44 -3.03 4.99
C PRO A 124 -10.28 -1.59 5.46
N GLU A 125 -10.02 -1.39 6.77
CA GLU A 125 -9.37 -0.16 7.14
C GLU A 125 -8.21 -0.08 6.17
N VAL A 126 -8.22 0.94 5.32
CA VAL A 126 -7.02 1.32 4.61
C VAL A 126 -6.11 1.73 5.78
N ILE A 127 -5.45 0.75 6.37
CA ILE A 127 -4.10 0.89 6.85
C ILE A 127 -3.35 1.10 5.53
N VAL A 128 -3.53 2.30 4.97
CA VAL A 128 -2.37 3.10 4.71
C VAL A 128 -1.63 2.99 6.03
N GLU A 129 -0.70 2.03 6.08
CA GLU A 129 0.62 2.49 6.41
C GLU A 129 0.74 3.72 5.52
N GLU A 130 0.66 4.90 6.13
CA GLU A 130 1.18 6.10 5.51
C GLU A 130 2.64 5.75 5.21
N SER A 131 2.90 4.92 4.19
CA SER A 131 4.03 5.13 3.35
C SER A 131 3.67 6.45 2.75
N ASP A 132 4.18 7.50 3.39
CA ASP A 132 4.35 8.84 2.89
C ASP A 132 5.05 8.77 1.52
N ASP A 133 4.36 8.23 0.51
CA ASP A 133 4.79 8.19 -0.87
C ASP A 133 4.56 9.61 -1.43
N TYR A 134 5.20 10.58 -0.81
CA TYR A 134 5.48 11.90 -1.36
C TYR A 134 6.69 11.83 -2.29
N THR A 135 7.14 10.62 -2.68
CA THR A 135 8.19 10.45 -3.68
C THR A 135 7.78 11.15 -4.98
N HIS A 136 6.49 11.08 -5.35
CA HIS A 136 5.95 11.86 -6.48
C HIS A 136 5.99 13.40 -6.27
N VAL A 137 5.91 13.89 -5.04
CA VAL A 137 6.06 15.32 -4.70
C VAL A 137 7.54 15.72 -4.80
N ILE A 138 8.45 14.93 -4.21
CA ILE A 138 9.90 15.17 -4.28
C ILE A 138 10.36 15.20 -5.73
N ASP A 139 9.98 14.21 -6.55
CA ASP A 139 10.31 14.15 -7.97
C ASP A 139 9.74 15.35 -8.74
N ARG A 140 8.49 15.78 -8.44
CA ARG A 140 7.90 16.97 -9.06
C ARG A 140 8.73 18.21 -8.75
N VAL A 141 9.05 18.46 -7.49
CA VAL A 141 9.79 19.65 -7.06
C VAL A 141 11.21 19.64 -7.64
N LEU A 142 11.91 18.52 -7.61
CA LEU A 142 13.25 18.40 -8.20
C LEU A 142 13.26 18.72 -9.70
N ASN A 143 12.26 18.24 -10.43
CA ASN A 143 12.09 18.53 -11.85
C ASN A 143 11.74 20.01 -12.10
N GLU A 144 10.89 20.62 -11.27
CA GLU A 144 10.52 22.03 -11.39
C GLU A 144 11.74 22.96 -11.19
N PHE A 145 12.56 22.65 -10.20
CA PHE A 145 13.74 23.45 -9.85
C PHE A 145 14.98 23.13 -10.69
N ASN A 146 14.94 22.10 -11.55
CA ASN A 146 16.12 21.58 -12.25
C ASN A 146 17.32 21.41 -11.30
N PHE A 147 17.06 20.90 -10.09
CA PHE A 147 18.06 20.74 -9.04
C PHE A 147 18.84 22.02 -8.66
N THR A 148 18.25 23.20 -8.85
CA THR A 148 18.86 24.49 -8.49
C THR A 148 18.23 24.99 -7.19
N PRO A 149 18.84 24.70 -6.02
CA PRO A 149 18.28 25.12 -4.74
C PRO A 149 18.38 26.63 -4.54
N VAL A 150 17.51 27.18 -3.70
CA VAL A 150 17.66 28.52 -3.13
C VAL A 150 18.41 28.44 -1.79
N GLU A 151 19.14 29.49 -1.46
CA GLU A 151 19.91 29.56 -0.22
C GLU A 151 19.01 29.67 1.01
N TRP A 152 19.41 28.99 2.10
CA TRP A 152 18.81 29.20 3.43
C TRP A 152 18.79 30.69 3.80
N GLY A 153 17.74 31.12 4.48
CA GLY A 153 17.53 32.53 4.84
C GLY A 153 16.86 33.36 3.75
N THR A 154 16.59 32.77 2.58
CA THR A 154 15.74 33.41 1.55
C THR A 154 14.27 33.37 1.98
N THR A 155 13.55 34.49 1.93
CA THR A 155 12.10 34.48 2.20
C THR A 155 11.35 33.69 1.14
N ILE A 156 10.57 32.68 1.56
CA ILE A 156 9.81 31.78 0.68
C ILE A 156 8.31 32.09 0.80
N ASP A 157 7.59 32.05 -0.32
CA ASP A 157 6.13 32.09 -0.31
C ASP A 157 5.60 30.69 0.04
N ASN A 158 4.93 30.57 1.19
CA ASN A 158 4.38 29.30 1.70
C ASN A 158 3.30 28.66 0.79
N SER A 159 2.89 29.34 -0.29
CA SER A 159 1.98 28.80 -1.30
C SER A 159 2.69 28.14 -2.50
N GLN A 160 4.04 28.12 -2.50
CA GLN A 160 4.85 27.58 -3.58
C GLN A 160 5.72 26.41 -3.12
N ASP A 161 6.13 25.58 -4.08
CA ASP A 161 7.16 24.57 -3.86
C ASP A 161 8.53 25.27 -3.82
N ALA A 162 9.48 24.75 -3.05
CA ALA A 162 10.87 25.22 -3.02
C ALA A 162 11.86 24.08 -2.74
N LEU A 163 13.04 24.18 -3.34
CA LEU A 163 14.21 23.36 -3.03
C LEU A 163 15.23 24.23 -2.27
N ILE A 164 15.55 23.90 -1.03
CA ILE A 164 16.42 24.70 -0.16
C ILE A 164 17.79 24.05 -0.02
N SER A 165 18.85 24.84 -0.11
CA SER A 165 20.21 24.43 0.26
C SER A 165 20.32 24.35 1.78
N LEU A 166 20.41 23.12 2.33
CA LEU A 166 20.47 22.91 3.78
C LEU A 166 21.90 22.93 4.28
N ALA A 167 22.75 22.06 3.75
CA ALA A 167 24.13 21.92 4.21
C ALA A 167 25.07 21.49 3.07
N GLU A 168 26.32 21.92 3.17
CA GLU A 168 27.45 21.46 2.36
C GLU A 168 28.62 21.20 3.32
N ASP A 169 29.29 20.06 3.16
CA ASP A 169 30.44 19.74 3.98
C ASP A 169 31.68 20.58 3.58
N SER A 170 32.71 20.59 4.42
CA SER A 170 33.92 21.39 4.16
C SER A 170 34.68 21.03 2.88
N THR A 171 34.45 19.84 2.31
CA THR A 171 35.06 19.40 1.06
C THR A 171 34.24 19.78 -0.18
N GLY A 172 32.99 20.20 0.00
CA GLY A 172 32.02 20.46 -1.07
C GLY A 172 31.44 19.20 -1.72
N ARG A 173 31.78 18.01 -1.19
CA ARG A 173 31.37 16.72 -1.73
C ARG A 173 29.96 16.35 -1.31
N TYR A 174 29.68 16.43 -0.01
CA TYR A 174 28.40 16.02 0.56
C TYR A 174 27.48 17.22 0.69
N LYS A 175 26.29 17.12 0.11
CA LYS A 175 25.29 18.18 0.12
C LYS A 175 23.94 17.64 0.59
N ALA A 176 23.21 18.47 1.31
CA ALA A 176 21.84 18.20 1.72
C ALA A 176 20.92 19.32 1.21
N TYR A 177 19.76 18.92 0.69
CA TYR A 177 18.71 19.82 0.26
C TYR A 177 17.38 19.47 0.92
N GLY A 178 16.53 20.48 1.13
CA GLY A 178 15.23 20.32 1.77
C GLY A 178 14.12 20.66 0.81
N ILE A 179 13.05 19.89 0.84
CA ILE A 179 11.86 20.15 0.05
C ILE A 179 10.84 20.91 0.90
N ILE A 180 10.38 22.05 0.38
CA ILE A 180 9.17 22.72 0.83
C ILE A 180 8.12 22.48 -0.25
N SER A 181 7.00 21.87 0.11
CA SER A 181 5.87 21.66 -0.79
C SER A 181 4.70 22.54 -0.37
N LYS A 182 4.00 23.13 -1.34
CA LYS A 182 2.74 23.86 -1.09
C LYS A 182 1.64 23.00 -0.46
N GLU A 183 1.74 21.68 -0.58
CA GLU A 183 0.75 20.71 -0.06
C GLU A 183 1.11 20.21 1.34
N LYS A 184 2.41 20.16 1.68
CA LYS A 184 2.92 19.48 2.89
C LYS A 184 3.78 20.35 3.80
N GLY A 185 4.23 21.51 3.34
CA GLY A 185 5.23 22.29 4.04
C GLY A 185 6.62 21.66 3.92
N CYS A 186 7.42 21.74 4.99
CA CYS A 186 8.80 21.29 5.04
C CYS A 186 8.86 19.77 5.26
N TYR A 187 9.09 19.00 4.19
CA TYR A 187 9.12 17.55 4.24
C TYR A 187 10.08 16.99 3.18
N GLY A 188 10.94 16.06 3.56
CA GLY A 188 11.90 15.39 2.68
C GLY A 188 13.25 16.09 2.65
N ILE A 189 14.31 15.29 2.81
CA ILE A 189 15.71 15.69 2.71
C ILE A 189 16.37 14.89 1.58
N ILE A 190 16.98 15.58 0.64
CA ILE A 190 17.77 14.99 -0.44
C ILE A 190 19.22 15.01 -0.01
N LEU A 191 19.84 13.83 0.02
CA LEU A 191 21.26 13.65 0.32
C LEU A 191 22.00 13.38 -0.98
N ASN A 192 23.00 14.19 -1.30
CA ASN A 192 23.74 14.08 -2.55
C ASN A 192 25.24 13.94 -2.26
N ASP A 193 25.81 12.81 -2.70
CA ASP A 193 27.25 12.63 -2.78
C ASP A 193 27.74 13.04 -4.18
N THR A 194 28.38 14.20 -4.25
CA THR A 194 28.92 14.74 -5.52
C THR A 194 30.26 14.13 -5.92
N ILE A 195 30.46 12.84 -5.63
CA ILE A 195 31.63 12.08 -6.08
C ILE A 195 31.81 12.26 -7.60
N ASP A 196 33.06 12.46 -8.02
CA ASP A 196 33.46 12.81 -9.39
C ASP A 196 32.82 14.09 -9.98
N GLY A 197 32.22 14.93 -9.13
CA GLY A 197 31.62 16.20 -9.52
C GLY A 197 30.25 16.06 -10.18
N THR A 198 29.54 14.95 -9.99
CA THR A 198 28.18 14.75 -10.51
C THR A 198 27.12 14.93 -9.42
N ASP A 199 26.01 15.61 -9.72
CA ASP A 199 24.87 15.75 -8.80
C ASP A 199 23.86 14.58 -8.93
N SER A 200 24.33 13.41 -9.36
CA SER A 200 23.48 12.27 -9.73
C SER A 200 23.31 11.22 -8.64
N ASN A 201 24.10 11.29 -7.57
CA ASN A 201 24.09 10.28 -6.51
C ASN A 201 23.23 10.76 -5.35
N THR A 202 21.95 10.98 -5.67
CA THR A 202 20.97 11.48 -4.75
C THR A 202 20.19 10.33 -4.11
N ASN A 203 20.02 10.39 -2.81
CA ASN A 203 19.08 9.56 -2.07
C ASN A 203 18.07 10.45 -1.34
N TYR A 204 16.91 9.87 -1.03
CA TYR A 204 15.80 10.58 -0.39
C TYR A 204 15.57 10.05 1.02
N ALA A 205 15.61 10.95 1.98
CA ALA A 205 15.19 10.71 3.34
C ALA A 205 13.83 11.35 3.60
N TYR A 206 12.87 10.54 4.05
CA TYR A 206 11.49 10.92 4.34
C TYR A 206 11.38 11.53 5.75
N GLU A 207 11.94 12.73 5.89
CA GLU A 207 12.09 13.42 7.18
C GLU A 207 11.28 14.73 7.22
N GLU A 208 10.54 14.95 8.30
CA GLU A 208 9.98 16.26 8.63
C GLU A 208 11.08 17.19 9.16
N TRP A 209 10.99 18.47 8.77
CA TRP A 209 11.90 19.52 9.22
C TRP A 209 11.17 20.87 9.26
N ILE A 210 11.82 21.95 9.69
CA ILE A 210 11.21 23.29 9.69
C ILE A 210 12.12 24.32 9.04
N TYR A 211 11.53 25.22 8.26
CA TYR A 211 12.22 26.37 7.68
C TYR A 211 11.99 27.62 8.54
N THR A 212 13.05 28.23 9.05
CA THR A 212 12.94 29.35 10.00
C THR A 212 13.49 30.67 9.48
N GLU A 213 14.15 30.68 8.31
CA GLU A 213 14.96 31.78 7.76
C GLU A 213 16.12 32.24 8.67
N TYR A 214 16.17 31.78 9.92
CA TYR A 214 17.16 32.21 10.91
C TYR A 214 18.45 31.41 10.71
N GLU A 215 19.56 32.12 10.50
CA GLU A 215 20.89 31.52 10.29
C GLU A 215 21.33 30.63 11.47
N GLY A 216 20.87 30.90 12.69
CA GLY A 216 21.23 30.08 13.86
C GLY A 216 20.59 28.68 13.86
N ASP A 217 19.57 28.46 13.04
CA ASP A 217 18.91 27.15 12.86
C ASP A 217 19.31 26.48 11.53
N LYS A 218 20.22 27.09 10.76
CA LYS A 218 20.64 26.55 9.47
C LYS A 218 21.20 25.14 9.67
N PRO A 219 20.73 24.14 8.90
CA PRO A 219 21.28 22.80 8.98
C PRO A 219 22.78 22.76 8.67
N GLU A 220 23.48 21.82 9.28
CA GLU A 220 24.92 21.68 9.08
C GLU A 220 25.38 20.23 9.12
N PHE A 221 26.46 19.96 8.38
CA PHE A 221 27.21 18.72 8.50
C PHE A 221 28.31 18.84 9.54
N THR A 222 28.42 17.83 10.41
CA THR A 222 29.51 17.73 11.39
C THR A 222 30.21 16.37 11.29
N TRP A 223 31.54 16.39 11.24
CA TRP A 223 32.37 15.18 11.34
C TRP A 223 32.74 14.89 12.79
N LYS A 224 32.48 13.67 13.27
CA LYS A 224 32.94 13.18 14.58
C LYS A 224 33.41 11.74 14.43
N ASP A 225 34.64 11.45 14.85
CA ASP A 225 35.23 10.10 14.79
C ASP A 225 35.05 9.39 13.44
N ASP A 226 35.36 10.10 12.34
CA ASP A 226 35.21 9.65 10.94
C ASP A 226 33.77 9.33 10.50
N LYS A 227 32.78 9.82 11.24
CA LYS A 227 31.36 9.71 10.90
C LYS A 227 30.78 11.09 10.59
N LEU A 228 29.93 11.12 9.57
CA LEU A 228 29.21 12.31 9.15
C LEU A 228 27.86 12.36 9.85
N TYR A 229 27.50 13.54 10.37
CA TYR A 229 26.21 13.80 10.97
C TYR A 229 25.56 15.00 10.32
N LEU A 230 24.26 14.95 10.10
CA LEU A 230 23.45 16.09 9.70
C LEU A 230 22.65 16.56 10.91
N THR A 231 22.73 17.85 11.24
CA THR A 231 21.88 18.49 12.24
C THR A 231 20.92 19.44 11.53
N TYR A 232 19.63 19.36 11.82
CA TYR A 232 18.58 20.17 11.20
C TYR A 232 17.45 20.47 12.20
N PRO A 233 16.72 21.59 12.04
CA PRO A 233 15.67 21.96 12.97
C PRO A 233 14.37 21.17 12.68
N VAL A 234 13.71 20.76 13.76
CA VAL A 234 12.38 20.14 13.74
C VAL A 234 11.45 20.86 14.72
N ALA A 235 10.14 20.76 14.49
CA ALA A 235 9.15 21.24 15.44
C ALA A 235 8.89 20.18 16.52
N ASP A 236 8.90 20.59 17.78
CA ASP A 236 8.47 19.78 18.93
C ASP A 236 7.52 20.63 19.78
N GLU A 237 6.22 20.32 19.71
CA GLU A 237 5.15 21.17 20.23
C GLU A 237 5.26 22.63 19.73
N ASP A 238 5.54 23.57 20.63
CA ASP A 238 5.70 25.00 20.34
C ASP A 238 7.20 25.42 20.23
N LEU A 239 8.13 24.46 20.22
CA LEU A 239 9.57 24.70 20.19
C LEU A 239 10.19 24.25 18.86
N ILE A 240 11.31 24.91 18.52
CA ILE A 240 12.19 24.50 17.43
C ILE A 240 13.43 23.89 18.08
N ILE A 241 13.69 22.61 17.82
CA ILE A 241 14.80 21.87 18.40
C ILE A 241 15.70 21.28 17.31
N PRO A 242 17.02 21.17 17.55
CA PRO A 242 17.92 20.51 16.60
C PRO A 242 17.79 18.98 16.70
N LYS A 243 17.47 18.32 15.58
CA LYS A 243 17.59 16.88 15.40
C LYS A 243 18.94 16.57 14.74
N THR A 244 19.67 15.59 15.28
CA THR A 244 20.96 15.15 14.70
C THR A 244 20.86 13.69 14.31
N VAL A 245 21.23 13.38 13.06
CA VAL A 245 21.19 12.04 12.50
C VAL A 245 22.56 11.63 11.95
N HIS A 246 22.86 10.34 12.02
CA HIS A 246 24.05 9.77 11.39
C HIS A 246 23.80 9.58 9.89
N ILE A 247 24.76 9.98 9.07
CA ILE A 247 24.74 9.80 7.62
C ILE A 247 25.71 8.68 7.27
N ASP A 248 25.18 7.56 6.79
CA ASP A 248 26.00 6.53 6.18
C ASP A 248 26.42 7.00 4.79
N CYS A 249 27.73 7.10 4.58
CA CYS A 249 28.31 7.54 3.32
C CYS A 249 29.25 6.45 2.78
N GLY A 250 28.86 5.86 1.66
CA GLY A 250 29.69 4.92 0.92
C GLY A 250 30.78 5.66 0.17
N TYR A 251 31.93 5.87 0.84
CA TYR A 251 33.06 6.69 0.39
C TYR A 251 33.49 6.52 -1.08
N ASP A 252 33.31 5.34 -1.68
CA ASP A 252 33.71 5.05 -3.07
C ASP A 252 32.52 4.75 -4.00
N THR A 253 31.28 4.71 -3.47
CA THR A 253 30.09 4.27 -4.20
C THR A 253 29.13 5.40 -4.55
N GLY A 254 29.36 6.62 -4.05
CA GLY A 254 28.39 7.72 -4.17
C GLY A 254 27.15 7.50 -3.29
N HIS A 255 27.21 6.58 -2.33
CA HIS A 255 26.06 6.25 -1.49
C HIS A 255 25.98 7.24 -0.33
N MET A 256 24.78 7.73 -0.04
CA MET A 256 24.53 8.60 1.11
C MET A 256 23.11 8.33 1.62
N GLU A 257 22.95 8.00 2.90
CA GLU A 257 21.64 7.76 3.49
C GLU A 257 21.61 8.09 4.98
N ILE A 258 20.42 8.35 5.53
CA ILE A 258 20.26 8.43 6.98
C ILE A 258 20.30 7.01 7.55
N ASP A 259 21.20 6.78 8.49
CA ASP A 259 21.27 5.51 9.22
C ASP A 259 20.21 5.46 10.32
N VAL A 260 19.08 4.83 10.00
CA VAL A 260 17.93 4.65 10.92
C VAL A 260 18.22 3.69 12.09
N ASN A 261 19.33 2.95 12.03
CA ASN A 261 19.73 1.99 13.09
C ASN A 261 20.78 2.57 14.04
N ALA A 262 21.33 3.75 13.74
CA ALA A 262 22.23 4.45 14.64
C ALA A 262 21.45 5.01 15.83
N VAL A 263 21.62 4.39 16.99
CA VAL A 263 21.08 4.91 18.25
C VAL A 263 21.67 6.30 18.48
N SER A 264 20.82 7.33 18.48
CA SER A 264 21.19 8.68 18.90
C SER A 264 21.66 8.63 20.36
N ASN A 265 22.96 8.81 20.59
CA ASN A 265 23.53 8.99 21.93
C ASN A 265 23.37 10.43 22.41
#